data_AF-A0A367GIS1-F1
#
_entry.id   AF-A0A367GIS1-F1
#
_cell.length_a   1.000
_cell.length_b   1.000
_cell.length_c   1.000
_cell.angle_alpha   90.00
_cell.angle_beta   90.00
_cell.angle_gamma   90.00
#
_symmetry.space_group_name_H-M   'P 1'
#
loop_
_entity.id
_entity.type
_entity.pdbx_description
1 polymer ?
#
loop_
_entity_poly.entity_id
_entity_poly.type
_entity_poly.pdbx_seq_one_letter_code
_entity_poly.pdbx_strand_id
1 'polypeptide(L)'
;MSKYNYSDFERQLNMVLAHQSAELSEIHFPSTESADACIASSEALLRKLGYKIEKPNLQVAPSNRVAVLVPKWESLCVEAERHVGTDCDLESLFTEDELRENSAAVRKLNAEYAALNRLDRMDVAISAFAALTSAAIDLLLVGIPKKGPEGLSAGTLSNYIRDYFEKKYPEDEMQKLANSKESKVPYDAQDNRNTTEYVHGLSAYYHRLLSLGHDPLLGLVVGVIDILTGRMTTIDKAGNIVSQVMENYADRKESDIFAAIAKQIIHFKTDITTSMGLPAPLMGLFNLLQFGSIGEEEQTIAEIVQGMYYEGYDFIHFCSQSIPVMVSEVIVRLGYAIKRIKEGNSIRASIPISLNREKHPKLATMLFIAHAGATAANAGKIYFTKNPMAINYPQWLAFAKYSYSQLKWVIINKPEAQNAYVMGKLNDELFSVIDSTNEMFEDFAKDYIVVFE
;
A
#
# COMPACT_ATOMS: atom_id res chain seq x y z
N MET A 1 0.54 -40.44 14.56
CA MET A 1 0.00 -39.87 13.31
C MET A 1 0.62 -38.51 13.15
N SER A 2 1.60 -38.41 12.25
CA SER A 2 2.27 -37.15 11.89
C SER A 2 1.28 -36.03 11.54
N LYS A 3 1.71 -34.80 11.78
CA LYS A 3 1.00 -33.59 11.34
C LYS A 3 1.25 -33.27 9.86
N TYR A 4 2.22 -33.92 9.23
CA TYR A 4 2.66 -33.64 7.88
C TYR A 4 2.30 -34.77 6.91
N ASN A 5 2.14 -34.41 5.65
CA ASN A 5 2.03 -35.36 4.55
C ASN A 5 3.37 -35.36 3.81
N TYR A 6 3.99 -36.53 3.71
CA TYR A 6 5.29 -36.69 3.07
C TYR A 6 5.16 -37.25 1.66
N SER A 7 5.93 -36.67 0.73
CA SER A 7 6.27 -37.26 -0.55
C SER A 7 7.10 -38.54 -0.38
N ASP A 8 7.19 -39.36 -1.42
CA ASP A 8 7.97 -40.61 -1.38
C ASP A 8 9.45 -40.36 -1.06
N PHE A 9 10.02 -39.26 -1.57
CA PHE A 9 11.40 -38.86 -1.27
C PHE A 9 11.58 -38.43 0.19
N GLU A 10 10.65 -37.63 0.74
CA GLU A 10 10.71 -37.22 2.15
C GLU A 10 10.57 -38.41 3.09
N ARG A 11 9.76 -39.42 2.74
CA ARG A 11 9.68 -40.68 3.50
C ARG A 11 11.03 -41.41 3.49
N GLN A 12 11.68 -41.51 2.33
CA GLN A 12 13.03 -42.08 2.22
C GLN A 12 14.04 -41.33 3.08
N LEU A 13 14.04 -40.01 3.02
CA LEU A 13 14.91 -39.17 3.83
C LEU A 13 14.69 -39.39 5.33
N ASN A 14 13.43 -39.41 5.78
CA ASN A 14 13.11 -39.67 7.19
C ASN A 14 13.59 -41.04 7.66
N MET A 15 13.44 -42.09 6.84
CA MET A 15 13.95 -43.43 7.17
C MET A 15 15.47 -43.42 7.34
N VAL A 16 16.20 -42.83 6.38
CA VAL A 16 17.66 -42.76 6.43
C VAL A 16 18.14 -41.98 7.66
N LEU A 17 17.50 -40.84 7.96
CA LEU A 17 17.81 -40.05 9.16
C LEU A 17 17.52 -40.81 10.45
N ALA A 18 16.39 -41.54 10.53
CA ALA A 18 16.05 -42.37 11.69
C ALA A 18 17.10 -43.46 11.93
N HIS A 19 17.50 -44.15 10.86
CA HIS A 19 18.53 -45.18 10.94
C HIS A 19 19.87 -44.62 11.42
N GLN A 20 20.35 -43.52 10.81
CA GLN A 20 21.62 -42.88 11.20
C GLN A 20 21.59 -42.32 12.61
N SER A 21 20.46 -41.77 13.05
CA SER A 21 20.26 -41.31 14.43
C SER A 21 20.39 -42.46 15.43
N ALA A 22 19.82 -43.62 15.10
CA ALA A 22 19.96 -44.84 15.91
C ALA A 22 21.42 -45.29 15.99
N GLU A 23 22.14 -45.38 14.87
CA GLU A 23 23.56 -45.74 14.85
C GLU A 23 24.42 -44.78 15.68
N LEU A 24 24.20 -43.47 15.53
CA LEU A 24 24.91 -42.44 16.29
C LEU A 24 24.72 -42.61 17.81
N SER A 25 23.53 -43.03 18.24
CA SER A 25 23.24 -43.23 19.66
C SER A 25 23.98 -44.42 20.29
N GLU A 26 24.42 -45.38 19.47
CA GLU A 26 25.20 -46.55 19.91
C GLU A 26 26.71 -46.23 20.03
N ILE A 27 27.17 -45.10 19.49
CA ILE A 27 28.57 -44.69 19.58
C ILE A 27 28.85 -44.12 20.98
N HIS A 28 29.66 -44.85 21.76
CA HIS A 28 30.12 -44.41 23.07
C HIS A 28 31.62 -44.12 23.05
N PHE A 29 31.98 -42.85 23.28
CA PHE A 29 33.37 -42.45 23.46
C PHE A 29 33.82 -42.72 24.90
N PRO A 30 35.03 -43.28 25.11
CA PRO A 30 35.57 -43.47 26.45
C PRO A 30 35.78 -42.11 27.15
N SER A 31 35.45 -42.04 28.45
CA SER A 31 35.65 -40.81 29.24
C SER A 31 37.13 -40.41 29.26
N THR A 32 37.41 -39.16 28.89
CA THR A 32 38.76 -38.60 28.95
C THR A 32 39.10 -38.03 30.32
N GLU A 33 38.16 -37.94 31.27
CA GLU A 33 38.35 -37.28 32.56
C GLU A 33 39.55 -37.83 33.34
N SER A 34 39.74 -39.15 33.35
CA SER A 34 40.88 -39.78 34.02
C SER A 34 42.21 -39.47 33.31
N ALA A 35 42.20 -39.40 31.98
CA ALA A 35 43.38 -39.07 31.19
C ALA A 35 43.75 -37.59 31.38
N ASP A 36 42.76 -36.70 31.33
CA ASP A 36 42.93 -35.26 31.52
C ASP A 36 43.40 -34.93 32.94
N ALA A 37 42.85 -35.61 33.96
CA ALA A 37 43.32 -35.49 35.34
C ALA A 37 44.77 -35.97 35.51
N CYS A 38 45.16 -37.04 34.82
CA CYS A 38 46.52 -37.58 34.85
C CYS A 38 47.51 -36.65 34.12
N ILE A 39 47.10 -36.08 32.99
CA ILE A 39 47.85 -35.05 32.25
C ILE A 39 48.05 -33.84 33.15
N ALA A 40 46.99 -33.29 33.75
CA ALA A 40 47.06 -32.14 34.64
C ALA A 40 47.97 -32.39 35.87
N SER A 41 47.92 -33.59 36.44
CA SER A 41 48.80 -34.00 37.55
C SER A 41 50.27 -34.07 37.11
N SER A 42 50.53 -34.64 35.93
CA SER A 42 51.86 -34.74 35.34
C SER A 42 52.42 -33.36 35.00
N GLU A 43 51.60 -32.48 34.42
CA GLU A 43 51.99 -31.09 34.17
C GLU A 43 52.33 -30.35 35.47
N ALA A 44 51.53 -30.52 36.52
CA ALA A 44 51.79 -29.90 37.82
C ALA A 44 53.12 -30.38 38.42
N LEU A 45 53.43 -31.68 38.30
CA LEU A 45 54.69 -32.26 38.75
C LEU A 45 55.88 -31.72 37.96
N LEU A 46 55.78 -31.66 36.63
CA LEU A 46 56.84 -31.15 35.75
C LEU A 46 57.16 -29.67 36.04
N ARG A 47 56.13 -28.84 36.27
CA ARG A 47 56.33 -27.45 36.71
C ARG A 47 57.04 -27.37 38.05
N LYS A 48 56.70 -28.23 39.01
CA LYS A 48 57.34 -28.29 40.34
C LYS A 48 58.81 -28.70 40.28
N LEU A 49 59.18 -29.54 39.31
CA LEU A 49 60.56 -29.96 39.05
C LEU A 49 61.37 -28.93 38.23
N GLY A 50 60.79 -27.78 37.91
CA GLY A 50 61.48 -26.69 37.21
C GLY A 50 61.50 -26.81 35.69
N TYR A 51 60.77 -27.76 35.11
CA TYR A 51 60.65 -27.91 33.67
C TYR A 51 59.61 -26.93 33.09
N LYS A 52 59.95 -26.29 31.97
CA LYS A 52 58.97 -25.56 31.16
C LYS A 52 58.19 -26.56 30.31
N ILE A 53 56.86 -26.49 30.41
CA ILE A 53 55.96 -27.27 29.55
C ILE A 53 55.73 -26.44 28.29
N GLU A 54 56.37 -26.87 27.21
CA GLU A 54 56.10 -26.34 25.87
C GLU A 54 54.87 -27.06 25.28
N LYS A 55 54.18 -26.43 24.31
CA LYS A 55 53.11 -27.11 23.60
C LYS A 55 53.68 -28.39 22.96
N PRO A 56 52.99 -29.53 23.08
CA PRO A 56 53.47 -30.77 22.48
C PRO A 56 53.67 -30.55 20.99
N ASN A 57 54.88 -30.83 20.50
CA ASN A 57 55.15 -30.88 19.08
C ASN A 57 54.56 -32.20 18.57
N LEU A 58 53.26 -32.19 18.29
CA LEU A 58 52.53 -33.30 17.70
C LEU A 58 53.06 -33.50 16.27
N GLN A 59 54.16 -34.25 16.15
CA GLN A 59 54.47 -34.87 14.87
C GLN A 59 53.44 -35.97 14.66
N VAL A 60 52.36 -35.61 13.96
CA VAL A 60 51.41 -36.58 13.43
C VAL A 60 52.21 -37.48 12.49
N ALA A 61 52.39 -38.74 12.86
CA ALA A 61 52.98 -39.74 11.99
C ALA A 61 52.19 -39.73 10.66
N PRO A 62 52.84 -39.91 9.49
CA PRO A 62 52.12 -39.94 8.22
C PRO A 62 51.07 -41.05 8.28
N SER A 63 49.80 -40.64 8.38
CA SER A 63 48.66 -41.54 8.32
C SER A 63 48.64 -42.14 6.92
N ASN A 64 48.68 -43.47 6.83
CA ASN A 64 48.26 -44.14 5.60
C ASN A 64 46.79 -43.79 5.40
N ARG A 65 46.48 -42.85 4.49
CA ARG A 65 45.10 -42.43 4.23
C ARG A 65 44.24 -43.66 3.95
N VAL A 66 43.29 -43.93 4.84
CA VAL A 66 42.35 -45.04 4.70
C VAL A 66 41.30 -44.63 3.66
N ALA A 67 40.91 -45.56 2.79
CA ALA A 67 39.82 -45.33 1.85
C ALA A 67 38.48 -45.42 2.59
N VAL A 68 37.68 -44.36 2.51
CA VAL A 68 36.30 -44.29 3.03
C VAL A 68 35.36 -44.33 1.84
N LEU A 69 34.44 -45.29 1.84
CA LEU A 69 33.47 -45.49 0.78
C LEU A 69 32.14 -44.85 1.20
N VAL A 70 31.61 -43.95 0.37
CA VAL A 70 30.30 -43.31 0.57
C VAL A 70 29.26 -44.09 -0.22
N PRO A 71 28.28 -44.75 0.43
CA PRO A 71 27.29 -45.59 -0.23
C PRO A 71 26.34 -44.80 -1.15
N LYS A 72 25.75 -45.48 -2.14
CA LYS A 72 24.66 -44.92 -2.95
C LYS A 72 23.41 -44.65 -2.12
N TRP A 73 22.63 -43.66 -2.53
CA TRP A 73 21.36 -43.30 -1.89
C TRP A 73 20.39 -44.48 -1.79
N GLU A 74 20.28 -45.27 -2.86
CA GLU A 74 19.39 -46.44 -2.88
C GLU A 74 19.83 -47.50 -1.88
N SER A 75 21.14 -47.69 -1.71
CA SER A 75 21.69 -48.62 -0.71
C SER A 75 21.36 -48.16 0.70
N LEU A 76 21.53 -46.86 0.99
CA LEU A 76 21.17 -46.26 2.29
C LEU A 76 19.68 -46.43 2.60
N CYS A 77 18.81 -46.23 1.60
CA CYS A 77 17.36 -46.41 1.78
C CYS A 77 17.00 -47.86 2.12
N VAL A 78 17.57 -48.84 1.41
CA VAL A 78 17.31 -50.27 1.65
C VAL A 78 17.82 -50.70 3.01
N GLU A 79 18.98 -50.18 3.43
CA GLU A 79 19.55 -50.47 4.75
C GLU A 79 18.71 -49.86 5.88
N ALA A 80 18.30 -48.61 5.72
CA ALA A 80 17.43 -47.93 6.67
C ALA A 80 16.07 -48.63 6.80
N GLU A 81 15.42 -48.98 5.69
CA GLU A 81 14.12 -49.69 5.71
C GLU A 81 14.21 -51.02 6.46
N ARG A 82 15.33 -51.74 6.35
CA ARG A 82 15.55 -53.00 7.09
C ARG A 82 15.69 -52.80 8.59
N HIS A 83 16.29 -51.69 9.02
CA HIS A 83 16.55 -51.41 10.44
C HIS A 83 15.36 -50.75 11.15
N VAL A 84 14.80 -49.69 10.56
CA VAL A 84 13.78 -48.85 11.20
C VAL A 84 12.37 -49.00 10.60
N GLY A 85 12.24 -49.71 9.48
CA GLY A 85 10.96 -49.89 8.77
C GLY A 85 10.57 -48.68 7.92
N THR A 86 9.31 -48.66 7.46
CA THR A 86 8.78 -47.63 6.53
C THR A 86 7.96 -46.53 7.20
N ASP A 87 7.64 -46.67 8.48
CA ASP A 87 6.73 -45.78 9.22
C ASP A 87 7.52 -44.82 10.12
N CYS A 88 8.42 -44.03 9.51
CA CYS A 88 9.26 -43.05 10.19
C CYS A 88 8.74 -41.63 9.92
N ASP A 89 7.96 -41.11 10.88
CA ASP A 89 7.53 -39.71 10.90
C ASP A 89 8.72 -38.81 11.26
N LEU A 90 8.92 -37.67 10.58
CA LEU A 90 10.02 -36.75 10.89
C LEU A 90 9.99 -36.29 12.36
N GLU A 91 8.79 -36.08 12.91
CA GLU A 91 8.64 -35.68 14.31
C GLU A 91 9.19 -36.73 15.28
N SER A 92 9.25 -38.00 14.89
CA SER A 92 9.76 -39.08 15.76
C SER A 92 11.28 -39.03 15.99
N LEU A 93 12.02 -38.29 15.16
CA LEU A 93 13.46 -38.07 15.31
C LEU A 93 13.82 -37.10 16.44
N PHE A 94 12.82 -36.36 16.94
CA PHE A 94 13.01 -35.30 17.92
C PHE A 94 12.28 -35.65 19.20
N THR A 95 12.83 -35.18 20.32
CA THR A 95 12.14 -35.22 21.61
C THR A 95 10.94 -34.27 21.61
N GLU A 96 9.96 -34.54 22.49
CA GLU A 96 8.81 -33.65 22.68
C GLU A 96 9.23 -32.23 23.12
N ASP A 97 10.35 -32.11 23.86
CA ASP A 97 10.90 -30.82 24.25
C ASP A 97 11.46 -30.05 23.05
N GLU A 98 12.20 -30.69 22.13
CA GLU A 98 12.69 -30.08 20.88
C GLU A 98 11.55 -29.65 19.95
N LEU A 99 10.53 -30.49 19.77
CA LEU A 99 9.35 -30.14 18.96
C LEU A 99 8.59 -28.94 19.53
N ARG A 100 8.51 -28.87 20.87
CA ARG A 100 7.91 -27.73 21.58
C ARG A 100 8.76 -26.46 21.42
N GLU A 101 10.07 -26.58 21.50
CA GLU A 101 11.01 -25.46 21.30
C GLU A 101 10.97 -24.93 19.87
N ASN A 102 10.98 -25.80 18.86
CA ASN A 102 10.83 -25.44 17.45
C ASN A 102 9.52 -24.67 17.20
N SER A 103 8.42 -25.19 17.76
CA SER A 103 7.12 -24.51 17.69
C SER A 103 7.14 -23.14 18.37
N ALA A 104 7.85 -23.01 19.50
CA ALA A 104 8.00 -21.75 20.22
C ALA A 104 8.87 -20.74 19.45
N ALA A 105 9.94 -21.21 18.78
CA ALA A 105 10.81 -20.38 17.93
C ALA A 105 10.04 -19.77 16.77
N VAL A 106 9.25 -20.56 16.04
CA VAL A 106 8.39 -20.05 14.95
C VAL A 106 7.37 -19.03 15.48
N ARG A 107 6.74 -19.29 16.64
CA ARG A 107 5.83 -18.32 17.28
C ARG A 107 6.53 -17.02 17.65
N LYS A 108 7.78 -17.09 18.12
CA LYS A 108 8.61 -15.92 18.43
C LYS A 108 8.90 -15.09 17.18
N LEU A 109 9.33 -15.71 16.07
CA LEU A 109 9.57 -15.01 14.79
C LEU A 109 8.30 -14.31 14.28
N ASN A 110 7.15 -14.99 14.37
CA ASN A 110 5.86 -14.39 14.03
C ASN A 110 5.53 -13.19 14.92
N ALA A 111 5.80 -13.27 16.23
CA ALA A 111 5.58 -12.18 17.17
C ALA A 111 6.52 -10.99 16.93
N GLU A 112 7.77 -11.23 16.56
CA GLU A 112 8.74 -10.20 16.17
C GLU A 112 8.25 -9.42 14.94
N TYR A 113 7.83 -10.12 13.89
CA TYR A 113 7.26 -9.47 12.70
C TYR A 113 5.99 -8.69 13.01
N ALA A 114 5.12 -9.24 13.86
CA ALA A 114 3.92 -8.56 14.32
C ALA A 114 4.25 -7.27 15.09
N ALA A 115 5.31 -7.26 15.90
CA ALA A 115 5.76 -6.10 16.66
C ALA A 115 6.22 -4.94 15.74
N LEU A 116 6.90 -5.23 14.62
CA LEU A 116 7.31 -4.22 13.63
C LEU A 116 6.11 -3.43 13.07
N ASN A 117 4.99 -4.12 12.89
CA ASN A 117 3.77 -3.57 12.29
C ASN A 117 2.74 -3.10 13.32
N ARG A 118 3.01 -3.28 14.62
CA ARG A 118 2.07 -2.94 15.69
C ARG A 118 2.09 -1.44 15.94
N LEU A 119 0.93 -0.80 15.88
CA LEU A 119 0.77 0.60 16.27
C LEU A 119 0.98 0.76 17.78
N ASP A 120 1.74 1.77 18.16
CA ASP A 120 1.83 2.21 19.56
C ASP A 120 0.87 3.38 19.84
N ARG A 121 0.90 3.85 21.09
CA ARG A 121 0.01 4.93 21.56
C ARG A 121 0.23 6.23 20.80
N MET A 122 1.47 6.54 20.40
CA MET A 122 1.77 7.77 19.66
C MET A 122 1.28 7.67 18.22
N ASP A 123 1.43 6.50 17.58
CA ASP A 123 0.91 6.26 16.23
C ASP A 123 -0.62 6.50 16.19
N VAL A 124 -1.35 5.99 17.18
CA VAL A 124 -2.81 6.19 17.32
C VAL A 124 -3.13 7.64 17.66
N ALA A 125 -2.42 8.26 18.60
CA ALA A 125 -2.67 9.65 19.00
C ALA A 125 -2.47 10.64 17.85
N ILE A 126 -1.41 10.49 17.05
CA ILE A 126 -1.17 11.31 15.85
C ILE A 126 -2.32 11.14 14.85
N SER A 127 -2.73 9.90 14.59
CA SER A 127 -3.81 9.60 13.64
C SER A 127 -5.16 10.18 14.09
N ALA A 128 -5.48 10.02 15.38
CA ALA A 128 -6.70 10.57 15.96
C ALA A 128 -6.69 12.11 15.96
N PHE A 129 -5.56 12.73 16.30
CA PHE A 129 -5.40 14.18 16.26
C PHE A 129 -5.57 14.72 14.83
N ALA A 130 -4.99 14.06 13.82
CA ALA A 130 -5.18 14.41 12.42
C ALA A 130 -6.65 14.30 11.99
N ALA A 131 -7.33 13.20 12.35
CA ALA A 131 -8.75 13.01 12.07
C ALA A 131 -9.63 14.12 12.67
N LEU A 132 -9.43 14.43 13.96
CA LEU A 132 -10.21 15.45 14.66
C LEU A 132 -9.93 16.85 14.10
N THR A 133 -8.69 17.16 13.77
CA THR A 133 -8.32 18.45 13.17
C THR A 133 -8.95 18.60 11.78
N SER A 134 -8.86 17.56 10.95
CA SER A 134 -9.48 17.52 9.62
C SER A 134 -11.00 17.70 9.70
N ALA A 135 -11.65 16.99 10.61
CA ALA A 135 -13.09 17.10 10.86
C ALA A 135 -13.48 18.51 11.35
N ALA A 136 -12.71 19.11 12.27
CA ALA A 136 -12.98 20.45 12.77
C ALA A 136 -12.87 21.50 11.65
N ILE A 137 -11.87 21.39 10.77
CA ILE A 137 -11.72 22.27 9.60
C ILE A 137 -12.91 22.10 8.64
N ASP A 138 -13.30 20.86 8.32
CA ASP A 138 -14.45 20.60 7.44
C ASP A 138 -15.76 21.18 8.00
N LEU A 139 -16.01 20.96 9.30
CA LEU A 139 -17.26 21.38 9.95
C LEU A 139 -17.34 22.89 10.15
N LEU A 140 -16.28 23.50 10.68
CA LEU A 140 -16.30 24.87 11.16
C LEU A 140 -15.86 25.89 10.10
N LEU A 141 -14.93 25.52 9.23
CA LEU A 141 -14.28 26.46 8.32
C LEU A 141 -14.69 26.23 6.86
N VAL A 142 -14.84 24.99 6.42
CA VAL A 142 -15.34 24.69 5.06
C VAL A 142 -16.85 24.89 4.99
N GLY A 143 -17.60 24.29 5.92
CA GLY A 143 -19.05 24.44 6.04
C GLY A 143 -19.84 23.72 4.93
N ILE A 144 -21.07 24.17 4.69
CA ILE A 144 -21.95 23.69 3.62
C ILE A 144 -22.25 24.89 2.72
N PRO A 145 -22.06 24.76 1.39
CA PRO A 145 -22.35 25.83 0.45
C PRO A 145 -23.84 26.14 0.40
N LYS A 146 -24.18 27.41 0.27
CA LYS A 146 -25.52 27.96 0.21
C LYS A 146 -25.59 29.03 -0.86
N LYS A 147 -26.48 28.84 -1.83
CA LYS A 147 -26.79 29.83 -2.85
C LYS A 147 -27.77 30.86 -2.27
N GLY A 148 -27.41 32.14 -2.34
CA GLY A 148 -28.23 33.26 -1.88
C GLY A 148 -28.29 34.39 -2.90
N PRO A 149 -29.05 35.48 -2.59
CA PRO A 149 -29.18 36.63 -3.50
C PRO A 149 -27.86 37.34 -3.81
N GLU A 150 -26.93 37.32 -2.87
CA GLU A 150 -25.58 37.92 -3.01
C GLU A 150 -24.55 36.96 -3.61
N GLY A 151 -24.97 35.75 -4.02
CA GLY A 151 -24.09 34.72 -4.60
C GLY A 151 -23.93 33.49 -3.71
N LEU A 152 -22.87 32.72 -3.97
CA LEU A 152 -22.59 31.46 -3.30
C LEU A 152 -21.70 31.68 -2.07
N SER A 153 -22.17 31.27 -0.90
CA SER A 153 -21.44 31.41 0.36
C SER A 153 -21.34 30.07 1.10
N ALA A 154 -20.33 29.92 1.96
CA ALA A 154 -20.09 28.73 2.77
C ALA A 154 -19.41 29.14 4.09
N GLY A 155 -18.59 28.26 4.67
CA GLY A 155 -17.76 28.60 5.83
C GLY A 155 -16.63 29.57 5.50
N THR A 156 -15.99 30.12 6.54
CA THR A 156 -14.97 31.18 6.42
C THR A 156 -13.80 30.82 5.53
N LEU A 157 -13.31 29.58 5.58
CA LEU A 157 -12.21 29.12 4.72
C LEU A 157 -12.68 28.96 3.27
N SER A 158 -13.88 28.43 3.05
CA SER A 158 -14.42 28.29 1.69
C SER A 158 -14.65 29.66 1.03
N ASN A 159 -15.16 30.64 1.79
CA ASN A 159 -15.32 32.01 1.31
C ASN A 159 -13.94 32.63 1.00
N TYR A 160 -12.97 32.50 1.91
CA TYR A 160 -11.60 32.98 1.66
C TYR A 160 -10.98 32.38 0.39
N ILE A 161 -11.18 31.08 0.15
CA ILE A 161 -10.67 30.42 -1.07
C ILE A 161 -11.39 30.95 -2.30
N ARG A 162 -12.72 31.12 -2.24
CA ARG A 162 -13.49 31.70 -3.34
C ARG A 162 -13.07 33.13 -3.65
N ASP A 163 -12.94 33.99 -2.64
CA ASP A 163 -12.43 35.35 -2.77
C ASP A 163 -11.04 35.38 -3.39
N TYR A 164 -10.19 34.40 -3.04
CA TYR A 164 -8.87 34.26 -3.65
C TYR A 164 -8.96 33.94 -5.15
N PHE A 165 -9.85 33.04 -5.56
CA PHE A 165 -10.09 32.73 -6.98
C PHE A 165 -10.65 33.94 -7.73
N GLU A 166 -11.64 34.64 -7.17
CA GLU A 166 -12.23 35.84 -7.76
C GLU A 166 -11.22 36.97 -7.91
N LYS A 167 -10.36 37.18 -6.89
CA LYS A 167 -9.25 38.13 -6.97
C LYS A 167 -8.20 37.72 -7.99
N LYS A 168 -7.91 36.42 -8.12
CA LYS A 168 -6.91 35.89 -9.06
C LYS A 168 -7.42 35.91 -10.50
N TYR A 169 -8.73 35.81 -10.69
CA TYR A 169 -9.43 35.78 -11.97
C TYR A 169 -10.60 36.77 -11.95
N PRO A 170 -10.32 38.09 -12.07
CA PRO A 170 -11.34 39.13 -12.03
C PRO A 170 -12.37 38.97 -13.14
N GLU A 171 -13.63 39.26 -12.83
CA GLU A 171 -14.76 39.05 -13.76
C GLU A 171 -14.57 39.79 -15.09
N ASP A 172 -14.12 41.05 -15.07
CA ASP A 172 -13.97 41.85 -16.28
C ASP A 172 -12.87 41.29 -17.21
N GLU A 173 -11.76 40.81 -16.65
CA GLU A 173 -10.69 40.14 -17.39
C GLU A 173 -11.15 38.79 -17.92
N MET A 174 -11.86 38.00 -17.11
CA MET A 174 -12.34 36.68 -17.53
C MET A 174 -13.42 36.80 -18.60
N GLN A 175 -14.28 37.83 -18.54
CA GLN A 175 -15.28 38.09 -19.57
C GLN A 175 -14.64 38.54 -20.89
N LYS A 176 -13.57 39.36 -20.85
CA LYS A 176 -12.79 39.70 -22.05
C LYS A 176 -12.15 38.45 -22.66
N LEU A 177 -11.55 37.60 -21.83
CA LEU A 177 -10.90 36.37 -22.28
C LEU A 177 -11.91 35.33 -22.81
N ALA A 178 -13.06 35.17 -22.15
CA ALA A 178 -14.13 34.25 -22.57
C ALA A 178 -14.70 34.59 -23.95
N ASN A 179 -14.56 35.85 -24.38
CA ASN A 179 -15.00 36.33 -25.69
C ASN A 179 -13.88 36.32 -26.74
N SER A 180 -12.65 35.92 -26.36
CA SER A 180 -11.52 35.81 -27.29
C SER A 180 -11.55 34.47 -28.04
N LYS A 181 -10.96 34.44 -29.25
CA LYS A 181 -10.91 33.23 -30.09
C LYS A 181 -10.14 32.10 -29.41
N GLU A 182 -9.13 32.47 -28.62
CA GLU A 182 -8.23 31.57 -27.90
C GLU A 182 -8.95 30.81 -26.77
N SER A 183 -10.08 31.33 -26.26
CA SER A 183 -10.89 30.66 -25.25
C SER A 183 -12.06 29.87 -25.83
N LYS A 184 -12.57 30.23 -27.02
CA LYS A 184 -13.75 29.59 -27.58
C LYS A 184 -13.46 28.15 -28.02
N VAL A 185 -14.20 27.20 -27.44
CA VAL A 185 -14.13 25.76 -27.72
C VAL A 185 -15.41 25.25 -28.40
N PRO A 186 -15.34 24.13 -29.14
CA PRO A 186 -16.50 23.57 -29.84
C PRO A 186 -17.52 22.91 -28.91
N TYR A 187 -17.11 22.44 -27.73
CA TYR A 187 -18.00 21.74 -26.80
C TYR A 187 -18.82 22.66 -25.85
N ASP A 188 -18.71 23.98 -26.03
CA ASP A 188 -19.33 25.03 -25.18
C ASP A 188 -20.71 25.46 -25.70
N ALA A 189 -21.54 24.51 -26.13
CA ALA A 189 -22.93 24.79 -26.51
C ALA A 189 -23.78 24.97 -25.26
N GLN A 190 -24.44 26.13 -25.11
CA GLN A 190 -25.27 26.44 -23.94
C GLN A 190 -26.67 25.83 -24.01
N ASP A 191 -27.13 25.41 -25.19
CA ASP A 191 -28.42 24.78 -25.43
C ASP A 191 -28.42 24.03 -26.77
N ASN A 192 -29.55 23.40 -27.10
CA ASN A 192 -29.70 22.57 -28.29
C ASN A 192 -29.90 23.35 -29.61
N ARG A 193 -29.79 24.69 -29.66
CA ARG A 193 -29.98 25.44 -30.92
C ARG A 193 -28.87 25.18 -31.94
N ASN A 194 -27.69 24.79 -31.47
CA ASN A 194 -26.51 24.53 -32.30
C ASN A 194 -26.10 23.06 -32.32
N THR A 195 -26.91 22.18 -31.75
CA THR A 195 -26.67 20.72 -31.72
C THR A 195 -27.43 20.03 -32.84
N THR A 196 -26.83 19.00 -33.43
CA THR A 196 -27.51 18.12 -34.39
C THR A 196 -28.34 17.06 -33.67
N GLU A 197 -27.78 16.49 -32.60
CA GLU A 197 -28.45 15.53 -31.72
C GLU A 197 -28.90 16.24 -30.44
N TYR A 198 -30.17 16.06 -30.08
CA TYR A 198 -30.74 16.67 -28.89
C TYR A 198 -30.11 16.09 -27.62
N VAL A 199 -29.49 16.93 -26.79
CA VAL A 199 -28.92 16.58 -25.49
C VAL A 199 -29.92 16.95 -24.39
N HIS A 200 -30.44 15.94 -23.69
CA HIS A 200 -31.45 16.15 -22.66
C HIS A 200 -30.91 16.95 -21.45
N GLY A 201 -31.59 18.06 -21.13
CA GLY A 201 -31.23 18.93 -20.01
C GLY A 201 -30.11 19.94 -20.30
N LEU A 202 -29.61 20.01 -21.55
CA LEU A 202 -28.63 21.02 -21.96
C LEU A 202 -29.21 22.43 -21.84
N SER A 203 -28.56 23.26 -21.02
CA SER A 203 -28.98 24.63 -20.72
C SER A 203 -27.79 25.45 -20.21
N ALA A 204 -27.92 26.77 -20.16
CA ALA A 204 -26.89 27.65 -19.62
C ALA A 204 -26.47 27.27 -18.18
N TYR A 205 -27.35 26.64 -17.41
CA TYR A 205 -27.05 26.16 -16.06
C TYR A 205 -26.33 24.82 -16.01
N TYR A 206 -26.54 23.93 -16.98
CA TYR A 206 -26.08 22.54 -16.91
C TYR A 206 -25.03 22.16 -17.96
N HIS A 207 -24.83 22.96 -19.01
CA HIS A 207 -23.91 22.60 -20.10
C HIS A 207 -22.51 22.20 -19.61
N ARG A 208 -21.96 22.90 -18.61
CA ARG A 208 -20.66 22.56 -18.02
C ARG A 208 -20.65 21.24 -17.24
N LEU A 209 -21.76 20.84 -16.65
CA LEU A 209 -21.87 19.53 -16.00
C LEU A 209 -22.03 18.41 -17.04
N LEU A 210 -22.82 18.65 -18.09
CA LEU A 210 -23.16 17.64 -19.09
C LEU A 210 -22.04 17.43 -20.12
N SER A 211 -21.36 18.50 -20.53
CA SER A 211 -20.27 18.46 -21.51
C SER A 211 -18.95 18.13 -20.82
N LEU A 212 -18.39 16.97 -21.15
CA LEU A 212 -17.19 16.42 -20.49
C LEU A 212 -15.94 17.29 -20.69
N GLY A 213 -15.95 18.16 -21.70
CA GLY A 213 -14.90 19.14 -21.93
C GLY A 213 -14.74 20.17 -20.80
N HIS A 214 -15.77 20.38 -19.97
CA HIS A 214 -15.68 21.28 -18.80
C HIS A 214 -15.26 20.55 -17.50
N ASP A 215 -15.13 19.22 -17.50
CA ASP A 215 -14.66 18.51 -16.31
C ASP A 215 -13.17 18.79 -16.06
N PRO A 216 -12.75 19.20 -14.85
CA PRO A 216 -11.35 19.55 -14.56
C PRO A 216 -10.32 18.46 -14.86
N LEU A 217 -10.71 17.18 -14.89
CA LEU A 217 -9.83 16.06 -15.25
C LEU A 217 -10.14 15.51 -16.64
N LEU A 218 -11.41 15.20 -16.94
CA LEU A 218 -11.76 14.62 -18.23
C LEU A 218 -11.61 15.61 -19.37
N GLY A 219 -11.78 16.91 -19.14
CA GLY A 219 -11.59 17.94 -20.16
C GLY A 219 -10.16 18.03 -20.68
N LEU A 220 -9.15 17.64 -19.87
CA LEU A 220 -7.76 17.53 -20.34
C LEU A 220 -7.54 16.41 -21.36
N VAL A 221 -8.49 15.49 -21.49
CA VAL A 221 -8.46 14.38 -22.45
C VAL A 221 -9.59 14.54 -23.47
N VAL A 222 -10.83 14.44 -23.03
CA VAL A 222 -12.04 14.52 -23.86
C VAL A 222 -12.20 15.93 -24.45
N GLY A 223 -12.01 16.98 -23.64
CA GLY A 223 -12.11 18.37 -24.13
C GLY A 223 -11.05 18.69 -25.19
N VAL A 224 -9.81 18.24 -24.98
CA VAL A 224 -8.74 18.36 -25.99
C VAL A 224 -9.08 17.60 -27.28
N ILE A 225 -9.60 16.37 -27.18
CA ILE A 225 -10.06 15.59 -28.35
C ILE A 225 -11.21 16.32 -29.06
N ASP A 226 -12.17 16.86 -28.31
CA ASP A 226 -13.31 17.60 -28.84
C ASP A 226 -12.84 18.90 -29.54
N ILE A 227 -11.83 19.60 -29.02
CA ILE A 227 -11.19 20.75 -29.69
C ILE A 227 -10.55 20.33 -31.01
N LEU A 228 -9.76 19.24 -31.02
CA LEU A 228 -9.07 18.76 -32.22
C LEU A 228 -10.03 18.30 -33.31
N THR A 229 -11.14 17.67 -32.91
CA THR A 229 -12.11 17.08 -33.84
C THR A 229 -13.29 18.02 -34.13
N GLY A 230 -13.46 19.09 -33.36
CA GLY A 230 -14.61 20.00 -33.40
C GLY A 230 -15.91 19.33 -33.03
N ARG A 231 -15.86 18.58 -31.94
CA ARG A 231 -16.99 17.83 -31.41
C ARG A 231 -17.41 18.38 -30.06
N MET A 232 -18.56 17.92 -29.61
CA MET A 232 -19.03 18.05 -28.24
C MET A 232 -19.42 16.67 -27.75
N THR A 233 -18.76 16.22 -26.69
CA THR A 233 -19.04 14.95 -26.03
C THR A 233 -19.70 15.21 -24.68
N THR A 234 -20.95 14.77 -24.53
CA THR A 234 -21.77 14.97 -23.35
C THR A 234 -22.22 13.66 -22.72
N ILE A 235 -22.54 13.72 -21.43
CA ILE A 235 -23.42 12.76 -20.75
C ILE A 235 -24.63 13.56 -20.30
N ASP A 236 -25.75 13.34 -20.97
CA ASP A 236 -26.98 14.11 -20.72
C ASP A 236 -27.61 13.78 -19.35
N LYS A 237 -28.66 14.51 -18.97
CA LYS A 237 -29.31 14.30 -17.66
C LYS A 237 -29.89 12.89 -17.47
N ALA A 238 -30.21 12.19 -18.55
CA ALA A 238 -30.75 10.83 -18.55
C ALA A 238 -29.64 9.75 -18.67
N GLY A 239 -28.36 10.16 -18.67
CA GLY A 239 -27.23 9.24 -18.72
C GLY A 239 -26.84 8.79 -20.13
N ASN A 240 -27.39 9.40 -21.18
CA ASN A 240 -27.00 9.07 -22.55
C ASN A 240 -25.68 9.76 -22.89
N ILE A 241 -24.75 9.00 -23.47
CA ILE A 241 -23.50 9.53 -24.00
C ILE A 241 -23.75 9.98 -25.44
N VAL A 242 -23.59 11.27 -25.71
CA VAL A 242 -23.75 11.85 -27.05
C VAL A 242 -22.45 12.51 -27.45
N SER A 243 -21.91 12.12 -28.60
CA SER A 243 -20.76 12.80 -29.21
C SER A 243 -21.15 13.21 -30.60
N GLN A 244 -21.11 14.51 -30.89
CA GLN A 244 -21.59 15.07 -32.16
C GLN A 244 -20.64 16.13 -32.69
N VAL A 245 -20.61 16.31 -34.02
CA VAL A 245 -19.85 17.39 -34.67
C VAL A 245 -20.60 18.70 -34.48
N MET A 246 -19.88 19.76 -34.12
CA MET A 246 -20.45 21.09 -33.90
C MET A 246 -20.18 21.98 -35.10
N GLU A 247 -21.01 21.86 -36.14
CA GLU A 247 -20.82 22.57 -37.42
C GLU A 247 -20.79 24.10 -37.25
N ASN A 248 -21.69 24.65 -36.42
CA ASN A 248 -21.74 26.08 -36.11
C ASN A 248 -20.51 26.60 -35.36
N TYR A 249 -19.65 25.71 -34.87
CA TYR A 249 -18.43 26.01 -34.12
C TYR A 249 -17.16 25.45 -34.81
N ALA A 250 -17.23 25.20 -36.12
CA ALA A 250 -16.12 24.65 -36.89
C ALA A 250 -14.84 25.50 -36.84
N ASP A 251 -14.96 26.80 -36.58
CA ASP A 251 -13.85 27.76 -36.45
C ASP A 251 -13.17 27.75 -35.07
N ARG A 252 -13.72 27.01 -34.10
CA ARG A 252 -13.20 26.90 -32.73
C ARG A 252 -12.20 25.76 -32.53
N LYS A 253 -11.96 24.96 -33.58
CA LYS A 253 -11.02 23.84 -33.57
C LYS A 253 -9.57 24.32 -33.49
N GLU A 254 -8.69 23.43 -33.06
CA GLU A 254 -7.24 23.57 -33.23
C GLU A 254 -6.70 22.34 -33.94
N SER A 255 -5.67 22.51 -34.76
CA SER A 255 -5.03 21.38 -35.48
C SER A 255 -3.83 20.81 -34.72
N ASP A 256 -3.24 21.60 -33.82
CA ASP A 256 -2.08 21.22 -33.01
C ASP A 256 -2.50 20.85 -31.59
N ILE A 257 -1.89 19.79 -31.05
CA ILE A 257 -2.24 19.29 -29.72
C ILE A 257 -1.83 20.25 -28.60
N PHE A 258 -0.71 20.97 -28.73
CA PHE A 258 -0.30 21.95 -27.73
C PHE A 258 -1.21 23.18 -27.76
N ALA A 259 -1.62 23.62 -28.96
CA ALA A 259 -2.63 24.67 -29.12
C ALA A 259 -3.98 24.26 -28.52
N ALA A 260 -4.42 23.02 -28.73
CA ALA A 260 -5.65 22.48 -28.15
C ALA A 260 -5.58 22.43 -26.61
N ILE A 261 -4.45 21.97 -26.05
CA ILE A 261 -4.21 21.96 -24.60
C ILE A 261 -4.20 23.40 -24.04
N ALA A 262 -3.53 24.34 -24.71
CA ALA A 262 -3.51 25.73 -24.29
C ALA A 262 -4.91 26.35 -24.30
N LYS A 263 -5.68 26.14 -25.38
CA LYS A 263 -7.07 26.56 -25.49
C LYS A 263 -7.96 25.95 -24.40
N GLN A 264 -7.80 24.66 -24.10
CA GLN A 264 -8.50 23.99 -23.00
C GLN A 264 -8.23 24.65 -21.64
N ILE A 265 -6.96 24.95 -21.34
CA ILE A 265 -6.56 25.61 -20.09
C ILE A 265 -7.13 27.04 -20.02
N ILE A 266 -7.10 27.78 -21.13
CA ILE A 266 -7.67 29.13 -21.22
C ILE A 266 -9.19 29.06 -21.00
N HIS A 267 -9.89 28.12 -21.64
CA HIS A 267 -11.33 27.94 -21.48
C HIS A 267 -11.70 27.64 -20.02
N PHE A 268 -11.01 26.68 -19.38
CA PHE A 268 -11.18 26.42 -17.95
C PHE A 268 -10.99 27.67 -17.10
N LYS A 269 -9.93 28.44 -17.36
CA LYS A 269 -9.64 29.67 -16.61
C LYS A 269 -10.84 30.62 -16.64
N THR A 270 -11.51 30.76 -17.78
CA THR A 270 -12.67 31.66 -17.92
C THR A 270 -13.93 31.14 -17.24
N ASP A 271 -14.06 29.83 -17.06
CA ASP A 271 -15.24 29.21 -16.46
C ASP A 271 -15.18 29.11 -14.92
N ILE A 272 -13.98 29.13 -14.30
CA ILE A 272 -13.78 28.89 -12.86
C ILE A 272 -14.61 29.82 -11.98
N THR A 273 -14.62 31.13 -12.26
CA THR A 273 -15.27 32.16 -11.43
C THR A 273 -16.65 32.59 -11.95
N THR A 274 -17.21 31.84 -12.90
CA THR A 274 -18.58 32.12 -13.36
C THR A 274 -19.63 31.71 -12.32
N SER A 275 -20.84 32.25 -12.44
CA SER A 275 -21.95 31.95 -11.50
C SER A 275 -22.30 30.46 -11.41
N MET A 276 -22.07 29.71 -12.49
CA MET A 276 -22.16 28.26 -12.56
C MET A 276 -20.76 27.72 -12.91
N GLY A 277 -19.83 27.78 -11.95
CA GLY A 277 -18.43 27.42 -12.17
C GLY A 277 -18.20 26.00 -12.70
N LEU A 278 -16.92 25.63 -12.91
CA LEU A 278 -16.58 24.26 -13.32
C LEU A 278 -17.14 23.22 -12.33
N PRO A 279 -17.59 22.06 -12.80
CA PRO A 279 -18.02 20.98 -11.91
C PRO A 279 -16.85 20.44 -11.09
N ALA A 280 -17.15 19.73 -9.99
CA ALA A 280 -16.11 18.99 -9.29
C ALA A 280 -15.50 17.91 -10.22
N PRO A 281 -14.23 17.50 -10.02
CA PRO A 281 -13.60 16.51 -10.88
C PRO A 281 -14.38 15.19 -10.95
N LEU A 282 -14.59 14.69 -12.16
CA LEU A 282 -15.36 13.49 -12.49
C LEU A 282 -16.86 13.57 -12.16
N MET A 283 -17.37 14.73 -11.78
CA MET A 283 -18.77 14.89 -11.36
C MET A 283 -19.76 14.61 -12.49
N GLY A 284 -19.41 14.94 -13.73
CA GLY A 284 -20.24 14.63 -14.91
C GLY A 284 -20.49 13.13 -15.13
N LEU A 285 -19.59 12.25 -14.66
CA LEU A 285 -19.77 10.80 -14.76
C LEU A 285 -20.92 10.28 -13.90
N PHE A 286 -21.34 11.01 -12.87
CA PHE A 286 -22.47 10.62 -12.02
C PHE A 286 -23.81 10.65 -12.78
N ASN A 287 -23.88 11.32 -13.93
CA ASN A 287 -25.05 11.23 -14.81
C ASN A 287 -25.27 9.80 -15.36
N LEU A 288 -24.28 8.91 -15.30
CA LEU A 288 -24.47 7.49 -15.65
C LEU A 288 -25.19 6.69 -14.54
N LEU A 289 -25.29 7.23 -13.33
CA LEU A 289 -25.87 6.55 -12.16
C LEU A 289 -27.37 6.84 -12.04
N GLN A 290 -28.13 6.38 -13.03
CA GLN A 290 -29.59 6.55 -13.15
C GLN A 290 -30.39 5.59 -12.25
N PHE A 291 -29.85 5.26 -11.07
CA PHE A 291 -30.47 4.35 -10.11
C PHE A 291 -30.40 4.92 -8.69
N GLY A 292 -31.18 4.32 -7.79
CA GLY A 292 -31.41 4.84 -6.44
C GLY A 292 -32.79 5.44 -6.32
N SER A 293 -33.31 5.44 -5.09
CA SER A 293 -34.57 6.07 -4.70
C SER A 293 -34.31 6.70 -3.35
N ILE A 294 -33.79 7.93 -3.35
CA ILE A 294 -33.21 8.58 -2.18
C ILE A 294 -34.02 9.84 -1.84
N GLY A 295 -34.41 9.97 -0.57
CA GLY A 295 -35.20 11.09 -0.08
C GLY A 295 -36.69 10.97 -0.41
N GLU A 296 -37.44 12.02 -0.07
CA GLU A 296 -38.90 12.07 -0.30
C GLU A 296 -39.26 12.20 -1.78
N GLU A 297 -38.36 12.77 -2.58
CA GLU A 297 -38.53 12.94 -4.03
C GLU A 297 -38.10 11.69 -4.83
N GLU A 298 -37.74 10.59 -4.16
CA GLU A 298 -37.30 9.32 -4.77
C GLU A 298 -36.19 9.50 -5.83
N GLN A 299 -35.31 10.47 -5.62
CA GLN A 299 -34.29 10.85 -6.60
C GLN A 299 -33.25 9.75 -6.80
N THR A 300 -32.80 9.62 -8.05
CA THR A 300 -31.61 8.86 -8.42
C THR A 300 -30.33 9.56 -7.94
N ILE A 301 -29.21 8.83 -7.96
CA ILE A 301 -27.89 9.42 -7.64
C ILE A 301 -27.56 10.55 -8.63
N ALA A 302 -27.86 10.36 -9.92
CA ALA A 302 -27.64 11.38 -10.96
C ALA A 302 -28.38 12.68 -10.64
N GLU A 303 -29.66 12.61 -10.29
CA GLU A 303 -30.48 13.78 -9.97
C GLU A 303 -29.98 14.53 -8.73
N ILE A 304 -29.58 13.81 -7.68
CA ILE A 304 -28.97 14.42 -6.49
C ILE A 304 -27.71 15.19 -6.86
N VAL A 305 -26.80 14.59 -7.64
CA VAL A 305 -25.54 15.24 -8.03
C VAL A 305 -25.78 16.43 -8.96
N GLN A 306 -26.75 16.34 -9.87
CA GLN A 306 -27.18 17.47 -10.70
C GLN A 306 -27.70 18.63 -9.84
N GLY A 307 -28.53 18.34 -8.82
CA GLY A 307 -28.99 19.31 -7.83
C GLY A 307 -27.84 19.91 -7.04
N MET A 308 -26.89 19.09 -6.60
CA MET A 308 -25.70 19.57 -5.89
C MET A 308 -24.90 20.59 -6.72
N TYR A 309 -24.65 20.27 -8.00
CA TYR A 309 -23.97 21.20 -8.90
C TYR A 309 -24.74 22.52 -9.04
N TYR A 310 -26.06 22.44 -9.23
CA TYR A 310 -26.93 23.61 -9.37
C TYR A 310 -26.91 24.54 -8.15
N GLU A 311 -26.85 23.95 -6.95
CA GLU A 311 -26.78 24.64 -5.66
C GLU A 311 -25.37 25.14 -5.28
N GLY A 312 -24.38 24.94 -6.16
CA GLY A 312 -23.03 25.49 -5.97
C GLY A 312 -22.00 24.51 -5.40
N TYR A 313 -22.21 23.20 -5.56
CA TYR A 313 -21.14 22.20 -5.36
C TYR A 313 -20.20 22.22 -6.56
N ASP A 314 -19.39 23.27 -6.66
CA ASP A 314 -18.49 23.54 -7.77
C ASP A 314 -17.04 23.12 -7.48
N PHE A 315 -16.16 23.30 -8.47
CA PHE A 315 -14.72 23.04 -8.37
C PHE A 315 -14.05 23.82 -7.24
N ILE A 316 -14.43 25.07 -6.98
CA ILE A 316 -13.86 25.89 -5.90
C ILE A 316 -14.24 25.31 -4.53
N HIS A 317 -15.48 24.84 -4.38
CA HIS A 317 -15.90 24.15 -3.17
C HIS A 317 -15.15 22.82 -2.99
N PHE A 318 -14.95 22.05 -4.07
CA PHE A 318 -14.11 20.84 -4.05
C PHE A 318 -12.66 21.15 -3.59
N CYS A 319 -12.06 22.23 -4.09
CA CYS A 319 -10.74 22.71 -3.64
C CYS A 319 -10.74 23.05 -2.15
N SER A 320 -11.80 23.71 -1.66
CA SER A 320 -11.96 24.05 -0.25
C SER A 320 -12.08 22.81 0.64
N GLN A 321 -12.86 21.83 0.21
CA GLN A 321 -13.01 20.53 0.88
C GLN A 321 -11.73 19.67 0.86
N SER A 322 -10.83 19.91 -0.09
CA SER A 322 -9.54 19.21 -0.17
C SER A 322 -8.55 19.67 0.89
N ILE A 323 -8.69 20.90 1.44
CA ILE A 323 -7.83 21.42 2.50
C ILE A 323 -7.80 20.53 3.75
N PRO A 324 -8.93 20.16 4.39
CA PRO A 324 -8.90 19.28 5.56
C PRO A 324 -8.28 17.91 5.28
N VAL A 325 -8.41 17.39 4.05
CA VAL A 325 -7.77 16.13 3.63
C VAL A 325 -6.25 16.29 3.59
N MET A 326 -5.75 17.36 2.97
CA MET A 326 -4.31 17.66 2.90
C MET A 326 -3.71 17.91 4.29
N VAL A 327 -4.44 18.62 5.17
CA VAL A 327 -3.99 18.86 6.55
C VAL A 327 -3.83 17.54 7.31
N SER A 328 -4.77 16.59 7.15
CA SER A 328 -4.67 15.25 7.75
C SER A 328 -3.40 14.52 7.29
N GLU A 329 -3.12 14.51 5.98
CA GLU A 329 -1.91 13.91 5.39
C GLU A 329 -0.64 14.53 5.99
N VAL A 330 -0.57 15.86 6.07
CA VAL A 330 0.59 16.59 6.61
C VAL A 330 0.81 16.26 8.08
N ILE A 331 -0.24 16.29 8.90
CA ILE A 331 -0.14 15.99 10.34
C ILE A 331 0.38 14.58 10.56
N VAL A 332 -0.20 13.58 9.89
CA VAL A 332 0.20 12.18 10.05
C VAL A 332 1.65 11.98 9.60
N ARG A 333 2.01 12.49 8.42
CA ARG A 333 3.36 12.33 7.86
C ARG A 333 4.42 13.02 8.71
N LEU A 334 4.17 14.26 9.12
CA LEU A 334 5.11 15.01 9.96
C LEU A 334 5.22 14.37 11.35
N GLY A 335 4.10 13.99 11.97
CA GLY A 335 4.09 13.30 13.25
C GLY A 335 4.87 11.99 13.20
N TYR A 336 4.66 11.20 12.15
CA TYR A 336 5.39 9.96 11.91
C TYR A 336 6.89 10.19 11.72
N ALA A 337 7.28 11.19 10.93
CA ALA A 337 8.68 11.55 10.71
C ALA A 337 9.39 11.97 12.00
N ILE A 338 8.77 12.85 12.79
CA ILE A 338 9.29 13.30 14.08
C ILE A 338 9.45 12.11 15.04
N LYS A 339 8.46 11.21 15.08
CA LYS A 339 8.51 10.00 15.89
C LYS A 339 9.68 9.09 15.51
N ARG A 340 9.84 8.79 14.22
CA ARG A 340 10.96 7.96 13.71
C ARG A 340 12.33 8.54 14.06
N ILE A 341 12.49 9.86 13.97
CA ILE A 341 13.73 10.55 14.38
C ILE A 341 13.98 10.37 15.88
N LYS A 342 12.95 10.52 16.73
CA LYS A 342 13.06 10.31 18.18
C LYS A 342 13.38 8.86 18.56
N GLU A 343 12.97 7.90 17.73
CA GLU A 343 13.32 6.47 17.86
C GLU A 343 14.76 6.16 17.39
N GLY A 344 15.54 7.16 16.97
CA GLY A 344 16.94 7.02 16.57
C GLY A 344 17.16 6.78 15.07
N ASN A 345 16.12 6.87 14.23
CA ASN A 345 16.30 6.78 12.78
C ASN A 345 16.93 8.06 12.23
N SER A 346 17.70 7.94 11.15
CA SER A 346 18.22 9.11 10.43
C SER A 346 17.09 9.94 9.82
N ILE A 347 17.34 11.24 9.60
CA ILE A 347 16.38 12.14 8.95
C ILE A 347 15.99 11.60 7.57
N ARG A 348 16.96 11.13 6.78
CA ARG A 348 16.73 10.56 5.45
C ARG A 348 15.83 9.33 5.49
N ALA A 349 16.00 8.45 6.47
CA ALA A 349 15.17 7.27 6.66
C ALA A 349 13.77 7.60 7.23
N SER A 350 13.58 8.82 7.73
CA SER A 350 12.32 9.28 8.35
C SER A 350 11.45 10.11 7.40
N ILE A 351 11.91 10.38 6.17
CA ILE A 351 11.15 11.15 5.17
C ILE A 351 9.85 10.42 4.81
N PRO A 352 8.68 10.97 5.16
CA PRO A 352 7.41 10.24 5.15
C PRO A 352 6.70 10.37 3.79
N ILE A 353 7.41 10.19 2.68
CA ILE A 353 6.84 10.30 1.32
C ILE A 353 6.34 8.95 0.82
N SER A 354 7.16 7.89 1.00
CA SER A 354 6.81 6.55 0.53
C SER A 354 5.79 5.88 1.45
N LEU A 355 4.86 5.13 0.87
CA LEU A 355 3.98 4.20 1.60
C LEU A 355 4.51 2.75 1.58
N ASN A 356 5.76 2.54 1.13
CA ASN A 356 6.40 1.23 1.21
C ASN A 356 6.49 0.80 2.68
N ARG A 357 5.90 -0.35 3.00
CA ARG A 357 5.78 -0.87 4.37
C ARG A 357 7.04 -1.53 4.91
N GLU A 358 8.02 -1.86 4.08
CA GLU A 358 9.35 -2.26 4.56
C GLU A 358 10.08 -1.06 5.16
N LYS A 359 9.99 0.10 4.50
CA LYS A 359 10.60 1.35 4.98
C LYS A 359 9.77 2.00 6.10
N HIS A 360 8.45 2.00 5.93
CA HIS A 360 7.51 2.68 6.80
C HIS A 360 6.31 1.78 7.15
N PRO A 361 6.50 0.78 8.03
CA PRO A 361 5.50 -0.27 8.27
C PRO A 361 4.15 0.26 8.73
N LYS A 362 4.15 1.37 9.47
CA LYS A 362 2.97 1.90 10.17
C LYS A 362 2.29 3.07 9.45
N LEU A 363 3.01 3.81 8.59
CA LEU A 363 2.54 5.09 8.04
C LEU A 363 1.24 4.95 7.25
N ALA A 364 1.14 3.96 6.37
CA ALA A 364 -0.06 3.72 5.58
C ALA A 364 -1.28 3.37 6.46
N THR A 365 -1.08 2.64 7.55
CA THR A 365 -2.14 2.32 8.52
C THR A 365 -2.57 3.58 9.30
N MET A 366 -1.63 4.43 9.68
CA MET A 366 -1.93 5.70 10.37
C MET A 366 -2.76 6.64 9.49
N LEU A 367 -2.40 6.77 8.21
CA LEU A 367 -3.16 7.56 7.23
C LEU A 367 -4.57 7.00 7.05
N PHE A 368 -4.71 5.67 6.96
CA PHE A 368 -6.02 5.01 6.93
C PHE A 368 -6.87 5.39 8.16
N ILE A 369 -6.32 5.29 9.37
CA ILE A 369 -7.05 5.64 10.60
C ILE A 369 -7.48 7.11 10.59
N ALA A 370 -6.59 8.02 10.20
CA ALA A 370 -6.87 9.44 10.16
C ALA A 370 -8.03 9.76 9.19
N HIS A 371 -7.98 9.24 7.97
CA HIS A 371 -9.04 9.46 6.98
C HIS A 371 -10.33 8.69 7.32
N ALA A 372 -10.25 7.51 7.96
CA ALA A 372 -11.43 6.82 8.46
C ALA A 372 -12.15 7.65 9.53
N GLY A 373 -11.41 8.23 10.48
CA GLY A 373 -11.97 9.10 11.51
C GLY A 373 -12.59 10.38 10.93
N ALA A 374 -11.89 11.06 10.01
CA ALA A 374 -12.42 12.26 9.35
C ALA A 374 -13.68 11.95 8.51
N THR A 375 -13.70 10.80 7.82
CA THR A 375 -14.87 10.35 7.05
C THR A 375 -16.04 10.00 7.95
N ALA A 376 -15.79 9.37 9.10
CA ALA A 376 -16.84 9.11 10.09
C ALA A 376 -17.48 10.41 10.60
N ALA A 377 -16.68 11.46 10.83
CA ALA A 377 -17.19 12.78 11.20
C ALA A 377 -18.02 13.41 10.06
N ASN A 378 -17.57 13.32 8.81
CA ASN A 378 -18.34 13.82 7.66
C ASN A 378 -19.62 12.99 7.43
N ALA A 379 -19.59 11.67 7.64
CA ALA A 379 -20.78 10.82 7.63
C ALA A 379 -21.80 11.28 8.70
N GLY A 380 -21.31 11.61 9.90
CA GLY A 380 -22.13 12.25 10.94
C GLY A 380 -22.73 13.58 10.47
N LYS A 381 -21.92 14.47 9.87
CA LYS A 381 -22.37 15.75 9.29
C LYS A 381 -23.52 15.54 8.30
N ILE A 382 -23.36 14.61 7.35
CA ILE A 382 -24.39 14.27 6.36
C ILE A 382 -25.64 13.72 7.07
N TYR A 383 -25.47 12.77 8.00
CA TYR A 383 -26.57 12.13 8.69
C TYR A 383 -27.42 13.12 9.49
N PHE A 384 -26.82 14.08 10.19
CA PHE A 384 -27.54 15.07 10.99
C PHE A 384 -28.14 16.20 10.16
N THR A 385 -27.46 16.63 9.10
CA THR A 385 -27.95 17.74 8.26
C THR A 385 -28.96 17.31 7.21
N LYS A 386 -28.99 16.01 6.86
CA LYS A 386 -29.80 15.45 5.76
C LYS A 386 -29.60 16.20 4.44
N ASN A 387 -28.42 16.79 4.26
CA ASN A 387 -28.11 17.63 3.12
C ASN A 387 -26.98 17.00 2.29
N PRO A 388 -27.21 16.64 1.01
CA PRO A 388 -26.16 16.07 0.17
C PRO A 388 -24.99 17.04 -0.07
N MET A 389 -25.22 18.36 0.02
CA MET A 389 -24.16 19.38 -0.03
C MET A 389 -23.16 19.28 1.12
N ALA A 390 -23.47 18.52 2.17
CA ALA A 390 -22.58 18.29 3.31
C ALA A 390 -21.48 17.26 3.03
N ILE A 391 -21.62 16.46 1.96
CA ILE A 391 -20.63 15.44 1.58
C ILE A 391 -19.29 16.12 1.32
N ASN A 392 -18.22 15.64 1.95
CA ASN A 392 -16.85 16.02 1.61
C ASN A 392 -16.30 15.01 0.61
N TYR A 393 -16.56 15.25 -0.67
CA TYR A 393 -16.16 14.35 -1.76
C TYR A 393 -14.66 13.96 -1.74
N PRO A 394 -13.68 14.87 -1.62
CA PRO A 394 -12.27 14.48 -1.60
C PRO A 394 -11.91 13.62 -0.37
N GLN A 395 -12.56 13.82 0.77
CA GLN A 395 -12.34 12.99 1.96
C GLN A 395 -12.85 11.55 1.76
N TRP A 396 -14.01 11.37 1.11
CA TRP A 396 -14.52 10.04 0.75
C TRP A 396 -13.62 9.32 -0.27
N LEU A 397 -13.08 10.05 -1.25
CA LEU A 397 -12.08 9.49 -2.18
C LEU A 397 -10.80 9.04 -1.46
N ALA A 398 -10.26 9.88 -0.57
CA ALA A 398 -9.09 9.53 0.23
C ALA A 398 -9.34 8.28 1.10
N PHE A 399 -10.50 8.22 1.76
CA PHE A 399 -10.90 7.06 2.54
C PHE A 399 -11.04 5.80 1.70
N ALA A 400 -11.67 5.86 0.52
CA ALA A 400 -11.79 4.71 -0.38
C ALA A 400 -10.41 4.18 -0.79
N LYS A 401 -9.48 5.07 -1.19
CA LYS A 401 -8.10 4.73 -1.53
C LYS A 401 -7.37 4.03 -0.37
N TYR A 402 -7.41 4.61 0.83
CA TYR A 402 -6.72 4.06 1.98
C TYR A 402 -7.36 2.79 2.51
N SER A 403 -8.69 2.66 2.42
CA SER A 403 -9.43 1.44 2.78
C SER A 403 -9.03 0.28 1.89
N TYR A 404 -9.00 0.48 0.56
CA TYR A 404 -8.56 -0.55 -0.37
C TYR A 404 -7.11 -0.99 -0.10
N SER A 405 -6.20 -0.03 0.06
CA SER A 405 -4.80 -0.30 0.37
C SER A 405 -4.63 -1.05 1.70
N GLN A 406 -5.38 -0.66 2.72
CA GLN A 406 -5.34 -1.31 4.03
C GLN A 406 -5.94 -2.72 3.99
N LEU A 407 -7.06 -2.91 3.28
CA LEU A 407 -7.70 -4.21 3.12
C LEU A 407 -6.77 -5.20 2.39
N LYS A 408 -6.20 -4.78 1.25
CA LYS A 408 -5.20 -5.57 0.51
C LYS A 408 -4.00 -5.92 1.38
N TRP A 409 -3.53 -4.97 2.18
CA TRP A 409 -2.43 -5.20 3.13
C TRP A 409 -2.79 -6.27 4.16
N VAL A 410 -3.93 -6.15 4.82
CA VAL A 410 -4.31 -7.05 5.92
C VAL A 410 -4.59 -8.47 5.42
N ILE A 411 -5.23 -8.62 4.26
CA ILE A 411 -5.67 -9.94 3.75
C ILE A 411 -4.55 -10.67 3.00
N ILE A 412 -3.78 -9.96 2.18
CA ILE A 412 -2.85 -10.59 1.22
C ILE A 412 -1.40 -10.33 1.64
N ASN A 413 -0.99 -9.06 1.58
CA ASN A 413 0.43 -8.73 1.62
C ASN A 413 1.07 -8.93 3.01
N LYS A 414 0.33 -8.72 4.11
CA LYS A 414 0.87 -8.86 5.46
C LYS A 414 1.15 -10.34 5.81
N PRO A 415 0.22 -11.29 5.58
CA PRO A 415 0.53 -12.71 5.72
C PRO A 415 1.70 -13.17 4.86
N GLU A 416 1.76 -12.75 3.59
CA GLU A 416 2.86 -13.10 2.68
C GLU A 416 4.20 -12.56 3.19
N ALA A 417 4.24 -11.28 3.59
CA ALA A 417 5.47 -10.66 4.10
C ALA A 417 5.90 -11.24 5.46
N GLN A 418 4.95 -11.64 6.30
CA GLN A 418 5.22 -12.36 7.55
C GLN A 418 5.83 -13.73 7.27
N ASN A 419 5.24 -14.49 6.34
CA ASN A 419 5.78 -15.78 5.93
C ASN A 419 7.19 -15.64 5.34
N ALA A 420 7.41 -14.65 4.48
CA ALA A 420 8.72 -14.37 3.90
C ALA A 420 9.76 -14.01 4.98
N TYR A 421 9.38 -13.24 6.00
CA TYR A 421 10.26 -12.92 7.13
C TYR A 421 10.65 -14.17 7.92
N VAL A 422 9.67 -15.02 8.27
CA VAL A 422 9.90 -16.25 9.03
C VAL A 422 10.77 -17.22 8.24
N MET A 423 10.40 -17.50 6.98
CA MET A 423 11.15 -18.40 6.12
C MET A 423 12.56 -17.88 5.84
N GLY A 424 12.75 -16.58 5.67
CA GLY A 424 14.07 -15.98 5.52
C GLY A 424 14.98 -16.30 6.71
N LYS A 425 14.48 -16.13 7.94
CA LYS A 425 15.25 -16.45 9.15
C LYS A 425 15.56 -17.93 9.32
N LEU A 426 14.58 -18.80 9.05
CA LEU A 426 14.80 -20.24 9.12
C LEU A 426 15.80 -20.72 8.06
N ASN A 427 15.73 -20.16 6.85
CA ASN A 427 16.66 -20.50 5.78
C ASN A 427 18.09 -20.01 6.08
N ASP A 428 18.25 -18.80 6.64
CA ASP A 428 19.56 -18.30 7.06
C ASP A 428 20.23 -19.26 8.07
N GLU A 429 19.46 -19.74 9.05
CA GLU A 429 19.93 -20.72 10.03
C GLU A 429 20.26 -22.07 9.38
N LEU A 430 19.39 -22.57 8.51
CA LEU A 430 19.61 -23.82 7.77
C LEU A 430 20.89 -23.77 6.92
N PHE A 431 21.10 -22.70 6.17
CA PHE A 431 22.30 -22.55 5.35
C PHE A 431 23.56 -22.49 6.19
N SER A 432 23.52 -21.82 7.34
CA SER A 432 24.66 -21.83 8.27
C SER A 432 25.00 -23.23 8.77
N VAL A 433 24.01 -24.08 9.01
CA VAL A 433 24.21 -25.48 9.43
C VAL A 433 24.77 -26.32 8.27
N ILE A 434 24.24 -26.15 7.07
CA ILE A 434 24.72 -26.84 5.87
C ILE A 434 26.19 -26.46 5.60
N ASP A 435 26.52 -25.16 5.67
CA ASP A 435 27.88 -24.67 5.46
C ASP A 435 28.85 -25.25 6.51
N SER A 436 28.47 -25.22 7.79
CA SER A 436 29.28 -25.82 8.86
C SER A 436 29.46 -27.33 8.70
N THR A 437 28.45 -28.04 8.20
CA THR A 437 28.52 -29.49 7.93
C THR A 437 29.46 -29.78 6.76
N ASN A 438 29.38 -28.98 5.70
CA ASN A 438 30.29 -29.08 4.56
C ASN A 438 31.73 -28.81 4.98
N GLU A 439 31.99 -27.78 5.79
CA GLU A 439 33.33 -27.49 6.33
C GLU A 439 33.87 -28.66 7.17
N MET A 440 33.03 -29.28 8.00
CA MET A 440 33.42 -30.45 8.79
C MET A 440 33.75 -31.65 7.92
N PHE A 441 32.96 -31.89 6.87
CA PHE A 441 33.21 -32.96 5.90
C PHE A 441 34.50 -32.71 5.10
N GLU A 442 34.75 -31.47 4.67
CA GLU A 442 35.99 -31.08 3.99
C GLU A 442 37.21 -31.29 4.89
N ASP A 443 37.10 -30.94 6.17
CA ASP A 443 38.18 -31.16 7.14
C ASP A 443 38.44 -32.66 7.37
N PHE A 444 37.37 -33.44 7.60
CA PHE A 444 37.44 -34.89 7.68
C PHE A 444 38.12 -35.49 6.44
N ALA A 445 37.72 -35.07 5.24
CA ALA A 445 38.24 -35.60 3.98
C ALA A 445 39.75 -35.32 3.75
N LYS A 446 40.39 -34.41 4.49
CA LYS A 446 41.85 -34.15 4.35
C LYS A 446 42.70 -35.36 4.75
N ASP A 447 42.20 -36.16 5.69
CA ASP A 447 42.90 -37.28 6.30
C ASP A 447 42.57 -38.64 5.65
N TYR A 448 41.57 -38.69 4.75
CA TYR A 448 41.06 -39.92 4.14
C TYR A 448 41.05 -39.85 2.60
N ILE A 449 40.94 -41.00 1.93
CA ILE A 449 40.59 -41.06 0.49
C ILE A 449 39.10 -41.36 0.42
N VAL A 450 38.29 -40.33 0.15
CA VAL A 450 36.84 -40.48 0.05
C VAL A 450 36.46 -40.91 -1.37
N VAL A 451 35.75 -42.03 -1.50
CA VAL A 451 35.27 -42.60 -2.76
C VAL A 451 33.74 -42.68 -2.71
N PHE A 452 33.05 -42.03 -3.64
CA PHE A 452 31.60 -42.13 -3.79
C PHE A 452 31.26 -43.29 -4.74
N GLU A 453 30.35 -44.17 -4.34
CA GLU A 453 29.92 -45.33 -5.15
C GLU A 453 29.07 -44.99 -6.37
#